data_AF-A0A9W8LAQ4-F1
#
_entry.id   AF-A0A9W8LAQ4-F1
#
_cell.length_a   1.000
_cell.length_b   1.000
_cell.length_c   1.000
_cell.angle_alpha   90.00
_cell.angle_beta   90.00
_cell.angle_gamma   90.00
#
_symmetry.space_group_name_H-M   'P 1'
#
loop_
_entity.id
_entity.type
_entity.pdbx_description
1 polymer ?
#
loop_
_entity_poly.entity_id
_entity_poly.type
_entity_poly.pdbx_seq_one_letter_code
_entity_poly.pdbx_strand_id
1 'polypeptide(L)'
;MPHSFGYRARTRYMFARKFREHGPLHLSTYMKVYKVGDIVDIKGNGANQKGMPHKFYHGQTGVVYNVTKSAVGVIVHKRVGNRFMEKRVNIRIEHISHSKCRDDFLRRVKDNAAAAKASRESGVRVSLKRLPAQPREARFVSTQDNEPTTINAIPYDTTTGDDIRHKKHVPAAVERHVEPWLHFVAGGLGGMIGAVATSPLDVLRTQQQLYGTASIQGTMQPPRSTNIVLRSMYPLIRTGGFLKEIYLREGVKGWYAGLGPSLAGIIPARAIQFFTYGNGKRILTQWNDGRETPLVQLSAAGLAAVVTTTATSPIWMVKTRMQILRGKYTNSLSCLRSIIQKEGIWGLYKGTSASYLGASESAIQWMIYERLKYIMSLRQSREPGARKHGKTMSDWFEYFGAAASAKLLASLVSYPHEVLRTRLRQPPDANGVVKYTGLMHSAKTIYLEEGIRGFYGGLTPHLLRTVPNAAIMFLSYELVLYYFGTAQKLH
;
A
#
# COMPACT_ATOMS: atom_id res chain seq x y z
N MET A 1 6.97 53.17 -34.36
CA MET A 1 7.84 53.62 -33.25
C MET A 1 8.09 52.48 -32.27
N PRO A 2 9.35 52.19 -31.89
CA PRO A 2 9.57 51.78 -30.51
C PRO A 2 10.80 52.50 -29.94
N HIS A 3 10.63 53.76 -29.55
CA HIS A 3 11.62 54.47 -28.75
C HIS A 3 11.13 54.60 -27.31
N SER A 4 11.19 53.50 -26.58
CA SER A 4 11.43 53.60 -25.14
C SER A 4 12.63 52.73 -24.83
N PHE A 5 13.78 53.37 -24.55
CA PHE A 5 14.98 52.71 -24.05
C PHE A 5 14.87 52.41 -22.54
N GLY A 6 13.67 52.06 -22.07
CA GLY A 6 13.43 51.75 -20.67
C GLY A 6 13.97 50.36 -20.27
N TYR A 7 14.13 50.14 -18.97
CA TYR A 7 14.59 48.86 -18.40
C TYR A 7 13.76 47.62 -18.83
N ARG A 8 12.51 47.84 -19.31
CA ARG A 8 11.57 46.80 -19.80
C ARG A 8 11.37 46.84 -21.32
N ALA A 9 12.23 47.54 -22.05
CA ALA A 9 12.15 47.60 -23.50
C ALA A 9 12.36 46.21 -24.13
N ARG A 10 11.39 45.78 -24.95
CA ARG A 10 11.36 44.49 -25.66
C ARG A 10 11.31 43.25 -24.76
N THR A 11 10.78 43.37 -23.53
CA THR A 11 10.74 42.25 -22.57
C THR A 11 9.36 41.58 -22.41
N ARG A 12 8.36 41.98 -23.22
CA ARG A 12 6.96 41.48 -23.13
C ARG A 12 6.87 39.96 -23.18
N TYR A 13 7.53 39.33 -24.15
CA TYR A 13 7.56 37.87 -24.29
C TYR A 13 8.63 37.20 -23.42
N MET A 14 9.72 37.91 -23.12
CA MET A 14 10.87 37.37 -22.38
C MET A 14 10.56 37.04 -20.92
N PHE A 15 9.73 37.85 -20.26
CA PHE A 15 9.27 37.61 -18.88
C PHE A 15 7.84 37.07 -18.80
N ALA A 16 7.27 36.64 -19.94
CA ALA A 16 5.94 36.06 -19.97
C ALA A 16 5.91 34.75 -19.18
N ARG A 17 4.80 34.51 -18.47
CA ARG A 17 4.60 33.26 -17.74
C ARG A 17 4.16 32.16 -18.69
N LYS A 18 4.46 30.92 -18.32
CA LYS A 18 4.05 29.77 -19.12
C LYS A 18 2.54 29.54 -19.00
N PHE A 19 1.99 28.77 -19.94
CA PHE A 19 0.59 28.36 -19.95
C PHE A 19 0.17 27.77 -18.58
N ARG A 20 -0.95 28.24 -18.04
CA ARG A 20 -1.53 27.86 -16.73
C ARG A 20 -0.69 28.21 -15.49
N GLU A 21 0.39 28.96 -15.64
CA GLU A 21 1.14 29.51 -14.52
C GLU A 21 0.68 30.96 -14.29
N HIS A 22 -0.50 31.18 -13.70
CA HIS A 22 -0.98 32.51 -13.27
C HIS A 22 -1.02 32.60 -11.72
N GLY A 23 -1.16 33.80 -11.16
CA GLY A 23 -1.29 33.99 -9.70
C GLY A 23 0.02 34.04 -8.89
N PRO A 24 -0.04 34.01 -7.55
CA PRO A 24 1.15 34.11 -6.69
C PRO A 24 2.10 32.91 -6.86
N LEU A 25 3.38 33.11 -6.53
CA LEU A 25 4.39 32.05 -6.53
C LEU A 25 4.12 31.04 -5.41
N HIS A 26 4.40 29.76 -5.69
CA HIS A 26 4.29 28.70 -4.69
C HIS A 26 5.31 28.89 -3.56
N LEU A 27 4.90 28.59 -2.32
CA LEU A 27 5.73 28.71 -1.10
C LEU A 27 7.08 28.01 -1.22
N SER A 28 7.14 26.91 -1.98
CA SER A 28 8.37 26.15 -2.26
C SER A 28 9.45 26.98 -2.94
N THR A 29 9.13 28.10 -3.60
CA THR A 29 10.13 29.01 -4.20
C THR A 29 10.87 29.79 -3.11
N TYR A 30 10.16 30.24 -2.09
CA TYR A 30 10.70 31.03 -0.98
C TYR A 30 11.49 30.17 0.03
N MET A 31 11.13 28.88 0.16
CA MET A 31 11.80 27.95 1.05
C MET A 31 13.10 27.34 0.48
N LYS A 32 13.52 27.73 -0.73
CA LYS A 32 14.78 27.24 -1.31
C LYS A 32 15.97 27.88 -0.61
N VAL A 33 16.85 27.02 -0.09
CA VAL A 33 18.11 27.42 0.50
C VAL A 33 19.17 27.55 -0.60
N TYR A 34 19.89 28.68 -0.59
CA TYR A 34 21.05 28.94 -1.45
C TYR A 34 22.28 29.14 -0.57
N LYS A 35 23.42 28.64 -1.04
CA LYS A 35 24.73 28.77 -0.40
C LYS A 35 25.71 29.44 -1.34
N VAL A 36 26.75 30.05 -0.77
CA VAL A 36 27.87 30.59 -1.54
C VAL A 36 28.55 29.45 -2.30
N GLY A 37 28.80 29.66 -3.59
CA GLY A 37 29.36 28.66 -4.51
C GLY A 37 28.32 27.87 -5.30
N ASP A 38 27.03 28.00 -5.00
CA ASP A 38 25.97 27.34 -5.78
C ASP A 38 25.89 27.92 -7.20
N ILE A 39 25.59 27.06 -8.18
CA ILE A 39 25.38 27.46 -9.56
C ILE A 39 23.89 27.65 -9.79
N VAL A 40 23.50 28.85 -10.22
CA VAL A 40 22.11 29.25 -10.35
C VAL A 40 21.80 29.81 -11.72
N ASP A 41 20.60 29.54 -12.20
CA ASP A 41 20.04 30.14 -13.41
C ASP A 41 19.19 31.35 -13.01
N ILE A 42 19.45 32.47 -13.68
CA ILE A 42 18.70 33.71 -13.50
C ILE A 42 17.50 33.67 -14.44
N LYS A 43 16.30 33.57 -13.87
CA LYS A 43 15.05 33.57 -14.64
C LYS A 43 14.04 34.53 -14.01
N GLY A 44 13.99 35.74 -14.57
CA GLY A 44 13.00 36.76 -14.20
C GLY A 44 11.57 36.22 -14.32
N ASN A 45 10.77 36.45 -13.27
CA ASN A 45 9.37 36.04 -13.19
C ASN A 45 8.49 37.30 -13.16
N GLY A 46 7.63 37.48 -14.16
CA GLY A 46 6.78 38.65 -14.28
C GLY A 46 5.77 38.87 -13.14
N ALA A 47 5.51 37.86 -12.30
CA ALA A 47 4.61 38.00 -11.13
C ALA A 47 5.18 38.92 -10.04
N ASN A 48 6.51 38.93 -9.86
CA ASN A 48 7.18 39.77 -8.87
C ASN A 48 8.06 40.79 -9.59
N GLN A 49 7.78 42.08 -9.40
CA GLN A 49 8.53 43.14 -10.09
C GLN A 49 9.79 43.59 -9.34
N LYS A 50 9.83 43.37 -8.02
CA LYS A 50 10.95 43.79 -7.17
C LYS A 50 12.16 42.89 -7.41
N GLY A 51 13.35 43.47 -7.53
CA GLY A 51 14.59 42.71 -7.71
C GLY A 51 14.70 41.96 -9.04
N MET A 52 13.90 42.34 -10.04
CA MET A 52 13.89 41.72 -11.35
C MET A 52 15.23 41.96 -12.08
N PRO A 53 15.85 40.92 -12.65
CA PRO A 53 17.11 41.07 -13.36
C PRO A 53 16.93 41.86 -14.66
N HIS A 54 17.97 42.60 -15.06
CA HIS A 54 18.01 43.20 -16.39
C HIS A 54 17.93 42.13 -17.47
N LYS A 55 17.27 42.41 -18.61
CA LYS A 55 17.05 41.46 -19.72
C LYS A 55 18.29 40.71 -20.18
N PHE A 56 19.46 41.34 -20.08
CA PHE A 56 20.75 40.73 -20.43
C PHE A 56 21.09 39.51 -19.58
N TYR A 57 20.75 39.54 -18.29
CA TYR A 57 21.07 38.46 -17.35
C TYR A 57 19.97 37.38 -17.33
N HIS A 58 18.83 37.60 -17.98
CA HIS A 58 17.78 36.60 -18.07
C HIS A 58 18.26 35.40 -18.89
N GLY A 59 18.12 34.20 -18.34
CA GLY A 59 18.58 32.95 -18.96
C GLY A 59 20.09 32.71 -18.81
N GLN A 60 20.82 33.59 -18.11
CA GLN A 60 22.23 33.36 -17.83
C GLN A 60 22.41 32.55 -16.54
N THR A 61 23.40 31.68 -16.56
CA THR A 61 23.85 30.92 -15.39
C THR A 61 24.99 31.68 -14.73
N GLY A 62 24.99 31.71 -13.40
CA GLY A 62 26.04 32.36 -12.61
C GLY A 62 26.33 31.62 -11.31
N VAL A 63 27.32 32.12 -10.58
CA VAL A 63 27.74 31.53 -9.30
C VAL A 63 27.34 32.45 -8.16
N VAL A 64 26.75 31.89 -7.11
CA VAL A 64 26.36 32.66 -5.92
C VAL A 64 27.61 33.08 -5.15
N TYR A 65 27.79 34.38 -4.93
CA TYR A 65 28.91 34.91 -4.13
C TYR A 65 28.46 35.40 -2.76
N ASN A 66 27.19 35.76 -2.60
CA ASN A 66 26.64 36.25 -1.34
C ASN A 66 25.15 35.87 -1.22
N VAL A 67 24.69 35.63 0.01
CA VAL A 67 23.29 35.30 0.31
C VAL A 67 22.80 36.21 1.43
N THR A 68 21.72 36.95 1.18
CA THR A 68 21.09 37.84 2.16
C THR A 68 19.69 37.35 2.51
N LYS A 69 19.03 37.98 3.49
CA LYS A 69 17.67 37.62 3.93
C LYS A 69 16.62 37.64 2.80
N SER A 70 16.80 38.48 1.78
CA SER A 70 15.79 38.71 0.73
C SER A 70 16.31 38.54 -0.70
N ALA A 71 17.63 38.47 -0.90
CA ALA A 71 18.25 38.40 -2.22
C ALA A 71 19.52 37.54 -2.21
N VAL A 72 19.87 37.05 -3.39
CA VAL A 72 21.09 36.29 -3.65
C VAL A 72 21.95 37.10 -4.62
N GLY A 73 23.21 37.29 -4.25
CA GLY A 73 24.22 37.90 -5.10
C GLY A 73 24.81 36.85 -6.04
N VAL A 74 24.69 37.08 -7.34
CA VAL A 74 25.17 36.19 -8.40
C VAL A 74 26.25 36.88 -9.23
N ILE A 75 27.37 36.20 -9.40
CA ILE A 75 28.42 36.57 -10.35
C ILE A 75 28.06 36.02 -11.73
N VAL A 76 28.01 36.91 -12.72
CA VAL A 76 27.75 36.57 -14.12
C VAL A 76 28.77 37.27 -15.01
N HIS A 77 29.27 36.58 -16.04
CA HIS A 77 30.16 37.19 -17.01
C HIS A 77 29.38 37.87 -18.13
N LYS A 78 29.59 39.16 -18.30
CA LYS A 78 29.03 39.96 -19.40
C LYS A 78 30.14 40.29 -20.40
N ARG A 79 29.92 39.96 -21.66
CA ARG A 79 30.79 40.44 -22.75
C ARG A 79 30.60 41.95 -22.93
N VAL A 80 31.68 42.71 -22.83
CA VAL A 80 31.72 44.16 -23.09
C VAL A 80 32.88 44.43 -24.05
N GLY A 81 32.54 44.72 -25.31
CA GLY A 81 33.50 44.73 -26.41
C GLY A 81 34.14 43.36 -26.61
N ASN A 82 35.47 43.30 -26.58
CA ASN A 82 36.26 42.08 -26.78
C ASN A 82 36.65 41.35 -25.49
N ARG A 83 36.21 41.83 -24.32
CA ARG A 83 36.52 41.19 -23.03
C ARG A 83 35.27 40.75 -22.28
N PHE A 84 35.41 39.69 -21.48
CA PHE A 84 34.41 39.29 -20.49
C PHE A 84 34.68 40.03 -19.18
N MET A 85 33.67 40.73 -18.68
CA MET A 85 33.74 41.44 -17.42
C MET A 85 32.86 40.73 -16.39
N GLU A 86 33.40 40.49 -15.21
CA GLU A 86 32.63 40.01 -14.06
C GLU A 86 31.60 41.07 -13.67
N LYS A 87 30.33 40.66 -13.58
CA LYS A 87 29.25 41.50 -13.07
C LYS A 87 28.61 40.81 -11.88
N ARG A 88 28.55 41.54 -10.77
CA ARG A 88 27.86 41.12 -9.55
C ARG A 88 26.46 41.69 -9.58
N VAL A 89 25.47 40.82 -9.56
CA VAL A 89 24.05 41.20 -9.66
C VAL A 89 23.33 40.66 -8.43
N ASN A 90 22.61 41.54 -7.73
CA ASN A 90 21.79 41.15 -6.59
C ASN A 90 20.36 40.95 -7.06
N ILE A 91 19.86 39.71 -6.94
CA ILE A 91 18.59 39.29 -7.52
C ILE A 91 17.79 38.62 -6.41
N ARG A 92 16.48 38.86 -6.35
CA ARG A 92 15.65 38.21 -5.34
C ARG A 92 15.40 36.74 -5.67
N ILE A 93 15.09 35.98 -4.62
CA ILE A 93 14.93 34.52 -4.64
C ILE A 93 13.89 34.06 -5.68
N GLU A 94 12.89 34.89 -5.96
CA GLU A 94 11.81 34.59 -6.92
C GLU A 94 12.26 34.55 -8.37
N HIS A 95 13.45 35.08 -8.68
CA HIS A 95 14.01 35.14 -10.02
C HIS A 95 15.23 34.23 -10.19
N ILE A 96 15.50 33.37 -9.21
CA ILE A 96 16.65 32.48 -9.18
C ILE A 96 16.16 31.05 -9.02
N SER A 97 16.82 30.14 -9.73
CA SER A 97 16.67 28.70 -9.53
C SER A 97 18.02 28.01 -9.55
N HIS A 98 18.19 26.96 -8.74
CA HIS A 98 19.34 26.06 -8.85
C HIS A 98 19.47 25.52 -10.28
N SER A 99 20.66 25.68 -10.84
CA SER A 99 20.96 25.20 -12.19
C SER A 99 21.22 23.71 -12.19
N LYS A 100 20.76 23.03 -13.25
CA LYS A 100 21.01 21.58 -13.45
C LYS A 100 22.24 21.31 -14.32
N CYS A 101 22.94 22.34 -14.77
CA CYS A 101 24.05 22.20 -15.72
C CYS A 101 25.19 21.29 -15.21
N ARG A 102 25.39 21.24 -13.88
CA ARG A 102 26.44 20.44 -13.24
C ARG A 102 25.94 19.11 -12.68
N ASP A 103 24.63 18.87 -12.64
CA ASP A 103 24.05 17.68 -12.03
C ASP A 103 24.53 16.40 -12.71
N ASP A 104 24.55 16.38 -14.04
CA ASP A 104 24.99 15.21 -14.82
C ASP A 104 26.49 14.92 -14.64
N PHE A 105 27.29 15.97 -14.45
CA PHE A 105 28.70 15.81 -14.10
C PHE A 105 28.86 15.20 -12.71
N LEU A 106 28.14 15.72 -11.70
CA LEU A 106 28.23 15.23 -10.32
C LEU A 106 27.72 13.80 -10.18
N ARG A 107 26.61 13.46 -10.84
CA ARG A 107 26.10 12.08 -10.90
C ARG A 107 27.15 11.15 -11.45
N ARG A 108 27.73 11.50 -12.60
CA ARG A 108 28.80 10.72 -13.21
C ARG A 108 30.01 10.53 -12.30
N VAL A 109 30.44 11.57 -11.57
CA VAL A 109 31.56 11.43 -10.62
C VAL A 109 31.23 10.40 -9.54
N LYS A 110 30.01 10.42 -9.00
CA LYS A 110 29.54 9.44 -8.01
C LYS A 110 29.45 8.02 -8.61
N ASP A 111 28.86 7.90 -9.79
CA ASP A 111 28.67 6.62 -10.48
C ASP A 111 30.03 5.99 -10.84
N ASN A 112 30.98 6.80 -11.33
CA ASN A 112 32.34 6.36 -11.63
C ASN A 112 33.10 5.95 -10.36
N ALA A 113 32.94 6.68 -9.25
CA ALA A 113 33.56 6.31 -7.98
C ALA A 113 33.00 4.99 -7.44
N ALA A 114 31.69 4.78 -7.56
CA ALA A 114 31.03 3.53 -7.17
C ALA A 114 31.49 2.36 -8.05
N ALA A 115 31.55 2.57 -9.38
CA ALA A 115 32.04 1.56 -10.33
C ALA A 115 33.53 1.23 -10.11
N ALA A 116 34.36 2.23 -9.79
CA ALA A 116 35.77 2.02 -9.45
C ALA A 116 35.93 1.23 -8.14
N LYS A 117 35.08 1.48 -7.15
CA LYS A 117 35.07 0.71 -5.90
C LYS A 117 34.64 -0.73 -6.14
N ALA A 118 33.54 -0.95 -6.88
CA ALA A 118 33.07 -2.28 -7.24
C ALA A 118 34.10 -3.07 -8.07
N SER A 119 34.82 -2.40 -8.98
CA SER A 119 35.91 -2.98 -9.77
C SER A 119 37.07 -3.47 -8.91
N ARG A 120 37.44 -2.71 -7.85
CA ARG A 120 38.46 -3.14 -6.88
C ARG A 120 38.04 -4.36 -6.05
N GLU A 121 36.76 -4.42 -5.66
CA GLU A 121 36.19 -5.52 -4.87
C GLU A 121 36.04 -6.82 -5.69
N SER A 122 35.65 -6.70 -6.97
CA SER A 122 35.40 -7.84 -7.88
C SER A 122 36.62 -8.28 -8.69
N GLY A 123 37.70 -7.47 -8.73
CA GLY A 123 38.89 -7.72 -9.54
C GLY A 123 38.69 -7.53 -11.06
N VAL A 124 37.49 -7.21 -11.53
CA VAL A 124 37.17 -7.00 -12.96
C VAL A 124 37.41 -5.54 -13.33
N ARG A 125 38.23 -5.29 -14.36
CA ARG A 125 38.57 -3.92 -14.82
C ARG A 125 37.39 -3.27 -15.56
N VAL A 126 36.88 -2.15 -15.04
CA VAL A 126 35.76 -1.41 -15.66
C VAL A 126 36.26 -0.20 -16.46
N SER A 127 35.77 -0.02 -17.69
CA SER A 127 36.05 1.16 -18.51
C SER A 127 35.11 2.32 -18.15
N LEU A 128 35.66 3.43 -17.65
CA LEU A 128 34.92 4.63 -17.25
C LEU A 128 34.86 5.70 -18.35
N LYS A 129 35.30 5.36 -19.57
CA LYS A 129 35.34 6.29 -20.70
C LYS A 129 33.92 6.58 -21.18
N ARG A 130 33.62 7.86 -21.48
CA ARG A 130 32.35 8.22 -22.11
C ARG A 130 32.30 7.64 -23.52
N LEU A 131 31.39 6.71 -23.73
CA LEU A 131 30.99 6.27 -25.06
C LEU A 131 29.64 6.90 -25.42
N PRO A 132 29.45 7.37 -26.66
CA PRO A 132 28.14 7.80 -27.12
C PRO A 132 27.17 6.62 -27.08
N ALA A 133 25.88 6.92 -26.90
CA ALA A 133 24.82 5.92 -26.94
C ALA A 133 24.91 5.18 -28.28
N GLN A 134 25.19 3.88 -28.22
CA GLN A 134 25.25 3.05 -29.40
C GLN A 134 23.84 2.83 -29.96
N PRO A 135 23.69 2.59 -31.28
CA PRO A 135 22.43 2.13 -31.83
C PRO A 135 21.99 0.86 -31.09
N ARG A 136 20.66 0.67 -31.00
CA ARG A 136 20.12 -0.56 -30.41
C ARG A 136 20.65 -1.75 -31.19
N GLU A 137 21.09 -2.78 -30.48
CA GLU A 137 21.53 -4.03 -31.10
C GLU A 137 20.41 -4.60 -31.98
N ALA A 138 20.79 -5.11 -33.15
CA ALA A 138 19.86 -5.81 -34.02
C ALA A 138 19.32 -7.02 -33.27
N ARG A 139 17.99 -7.14 -33.22
CA ARG A 139 17.32 -8.29 -32.62
C ARG A 139 16.36 -8.88 -33.64
N PHE A 140 16.39 -10.21 -33.77
CA PHE A 140 15.36 -10.92 -34.49
C PHE A 140 14.07 -10.88 -33.67
N VAL A 141 13.02 -10.33 -34.25
CA VAL A 141 11.69 -10.34 -33.65
C VAL A 141 10.99 -11.60 -34.17
N SER A 142 10.85 -12.61 -33.31
CA SER A 142 10.06 -13.80 -33.63
C SER A 142 8.57 -13.46 -33.64
N THR A 143 7.85 -13.96 -34.63
CA THR A 143 6.39 -13.84 -34.76
C THR A 143 5.62 -14.93 -34.03
N GLN A 144 6.31 -15.89 -33.39
CA GLN A 144 5.65 -17.01 -32.71
C GLN A 144 4.84 -16.58 -31.47
N ASP A 145 5.35 -15.62 -30.68
CA ASP A 145 4.69 -15.10 -29.46
C ASP A 145 4.30 -13.61 -29.56
N ASN A 146 4.51 -12.99 -30.72
CA ASN A 146 4.31 -11.56 -30.92
C ASN A 146 3.68 -11.30 -32.30
N GLU A 147 2.37 -11.47 -32.38
CA GLU A 147 1.60 -11.26 -33.61
C GLU A 147 1.80 -9.82 -34.12
N PRO A 148 2.22 -9.63 -35.39
CA PRO A 148 2.35 -8.32 -35.99
C PRO A 148 0.99 -7.62 -36.02
N THR A 149 0.85 -6.54 -35.27
CA THR A 149 -0.36 -5.71 -35.29
C THR A 149 -0.19 -4.60 -36.32
N THR A 150 -1.03 -4.62 -37.37
CA THR A 150 -1.09 -3.55 -38.37
C THR A 150 -1.71 -2.31 -37.74
N ILE A 151 -0.91 -1.25 -37.57
CA ILE A 151 -1.39 0.03 -37.06
C ILE A 151 -1.97 0.81 -38.23
N ASN A 152 -3.29 0.73 -38.41
CA ASN A 152 -4.00 1.61 -39.33
C ASN A 152 -4.05 3.04 -38.76
N ALA A 153 -4.00 4.06 -39.62
CA ALA A 153 -4.26 5.43 -39.22
C ALA A 153 -5.72 5.53 -38.75
N ILE A 154 -5.93 5.79 -37.46
CA ILE A 154 -7.27 5.99 -36.89
C ILE A 154 -7.77 7.37 -37.36
N PRO A 155 -8.97 7.48 -37.95
CA PRO A 155 -9.59 8.77 -38.26
C PRO A 155 -9.70 9.63 -36.99
N TYR A 156 -9.41 10.92 -37.12
CA TYR A 156 -9.49 11.86 -36.00
C TYR A 156 -10.96 12.09 -35.62
N ASP A 157 -11.45 11.37 -34.61
CA ASP A 157 -12.80 11.55 -34.08
C ASP A 157 -12.81 12.65 -33.00
N THR A 158 -13.55 13.72 -33.25
CA THR A 158 -13.66 14.91 -32.37
C THR A 158 -14.68 14.73 -31.24
N THR A 159 -15.37 13.60 -31.15
CA THR A 159 -16.49 13.43 -30.19
C THR A 159 -16.16 12.58 -28.97
N THR A 160 -14.94 12.03 -28.86
CA THR A 160 -14.44 11.37 -27.65
C THR A 160 -13.12 12.00 -27.22
N GLY A 161 -13.21 13.17 -26.61
CA GLY A 161 -12.08 13.77 -25.91
C GLY A 161 -11.70 12.92 -24.70
N ASP A 162 -10.44 12.50 -24.67
CA ASP A 162 -9.75 11.75 -23.60
C ASP A 162 -10.00 10.23 -23.58
N ASP A 163 -9.13 9.47 -24.27
CA ASP A 163 -8.48 8.27 -23.68
C ASP A 163 -7.49 7.50 -24.57
N ILE A 164 -7.10 8.00 -25.74
CA ILE A 164 -6.12 7.30 -26.60
C ILE A 164 -4.87 8.14 -26.82
N ARG A 165 -4.15 8.50 -25.75
CA ARG A 165 -2.75 8.95 -25.86
C ARG A 165 -1.89 8.36 -24.73
N HIS A 166 -0.90 7.57 -25.16
CA HIS A 166 0.21 7.02 -24.38
C HIS A 166 -0.01 5.76 -23.53
N LYS A 167 -0.23 4.61 -24.18
CA LYS A 167 0.50 3.41 -23.74
C LYS A 167 1.96 3.54 -24.18
N LYS A 168 2.74 4.35 -23.45
CA LYS A 168 4.20 4.26 -23.52
C LYS A 168 4.53 2.84 -23.05
N HIS A 169 5.22 2.08 -23.90
CA HIS A 169 5.96 0.89 -23.49
C HIS A 169 6.85 1.32 -22.32
N VAL A 170 6.39 1.06 -21.10
CA VAL A 170 7.24 1.08 -19.92
C VAL A 170 8.22 -0.04 -20.20
N PRO A 171 9.55 0.21 -20.22
CA PRO A 171 10.48 -0.91 -20.27
C PRO A 171 10.07 -1.81 -19.12
N ALA A 172 9.69 -3.06 -19.41
CA ALA A 172 9.34 -4.04 -18.41
C ALA A 172 10.42 -3.91 -17.34
N ALA A 173 10.02 -3.45 -16.14
CA ALA A 173 10.91 -3.56 -15.01
C ALA A 173 11.36 -5.02 -15.04
N VAL A 174 12.66 -5.28 -14.94
CA VAL A 174 13.18 -6.65 -14.85
C VAL A 174 12.48 -7.26 -13.63
N GLU A 175 11.32 -7.86 -13.86
CA GLU A 175 10.58 -8.57 -12.85
C GLU A 175 11.52 -9.67 -12.46
N ARG A 176 11.92 -9.66 -11.18
CA ARG A 176 12.66 -10.78 -10.64
C ARG A 176 11.75 -11.99 -10.88
N HIS A 177 12.12 -12.83 -11.84
CA HIS A 177 11.47 -14.12 -12.02
C HIS A 177 11.79 -14.91 -10.77
N VAL A 178 10.86 -14.87 -9.83
CA VAL A 178 10.89 -15.66 -8.61
C VAL A 178 10.01 -16.87 -8.88
N GLU A 179 10.51 -18.06 -8.54
CA GLU A 179 9.75 -19.29 -8.69
C GLU A 179 8.39 -19.22 -7.98
N PRO A 180 7.29 -19.69 -8.60
CA PRO A 180 5.95 -19.67 -8.01
C PRO A 180 5.85 -20.34 -6.63
N TRP A 181 6.64 -21.40 -6.39
CA TRP A 181 6.68 -22.09 -5.10
C TRP A 181 7.26 -21.21 -3.98
N LEU A 182 8.19 -20.32 -4.31
CA LEU A 182 8.80 -19.43 -3.34
C LEU A 182 7.82 -18.34 -2.88
N HIS A 183 6.95 -17.85 -3.77
CA HIS A 183 5.83 -17.00 -3.39
C HIS A 183 4.85 -17.71 -2.45
N PHE A 184 4.59 -18.99 -2.68
CA PHE A 184 3.74 -19.80 -1.80
C PHE A 184 4.36 -19.98 -0.41
N VAL A 185 5.66 -20.31 -0.32
CA VAL A 185 6.39 -20.45 0.94
C VAL A 185 6.48 -19.12 1.69
N ALA A 186 6.85 -18.04 1.00
CA ALA A 186 6.92 -16.70 1.59
C ALA A 186 5.56 -16.26 2.12
N GLY A 187 4.48 -16.51 1.38
CA GLY A 187 3.11 -16.24 1.82
C GLY A 187 2.67 -17.09 3.01
N GLY A 188 3.04 -18.37 3.03
CA GLY A 188 2.76 -19.30 4.13
C GLY A 188 3.47 -18.91 5.42
N LEU A 189 4.78 -18.70 5.36
CA LEU A 189 5.59 -18.28 6.51
C LEU A 189 5.17 -16.91 7.03
N GLY A 190 4.95 -15.92 6.13
CA GLY A 190 4.46 -14.61 6.54
C GLY A 190 3.09 -14.67 7.22
N GLY A 191 2.20 -15.55 6.74
CA GLY A 191 0.92 -15.81 7.39
C GLY A 191 1.04 -16.44 8.78
N MET A 192 1.96 -17.40 8.95
CA MET A 192 2.23 -18.04 10.25
C MET A 192 2.83 -17.06 11.25
N ILE A 193 3.86 -16.30 10.87
CA ILE A 193 4.52 -15.32 11.72
C ILE A 193 3.52 -14.24 12.15
N GLY A 194 2.69 -13.74 11.20
CA GLY A 194 1.62 -12.81 11.50
C GLY A 194 0.60 -13.39 12.50
N ALA A 195 0.19 -14.65 12.32
CA ALA A 195 -0.75 -15.32 13.23
C ALA A 195 -0.19 -15.52 14.64
N VAL A 196 1.10 -15.85 14.78
CA VAL A 196 1.78 -15.95 16.08
C VAL A 196 1.85 -14.58 16.76
N ALA A 197 2.35 -13.57 16.05
CA ALA A 197 2.52 -12.23 16.61
C ALA A 197 1.18 -11.59 17.02
N THR A 198 0.09 -11.92 16.32
CA THR A 198 -1.22 -11.31 16.54
C THR A 198 -2.20 -12.20 17.30
N SER A 199 -1.78 -13.39 17.75
CA SER A 199 -2.64 -14.31 18.49
C SER A 199 -3.28 -13.73 19.75
N PRO A 200 -2.59 -12.89 20.58
CA PRO A 200 -3.20 -12.37 21.80
C PRO A 200 -4.42 -11.49 21.50
N LEU A 201 -4.35 -10.68 20.44
CA LEU A 201 -5.44 -9.83 19.97
C LEU A 201 -6.57 -10.66 19.33
N ASP A 202 -6.23 -11.75 18.64
CA ASP A 202 -7.19 -12.70 18.08
C ASP A 202 -8.03 -13.37 19.18
N VAL A 203 -7.40 -13.81 20.26
CA VAL A 203 -8.08 -14.40 21.42
C VAL A 203 -8.98 -13.37 22.11
N LEU A 204 -8.47 -12.16 22.34
CA LEU A 204 -9.26 -11.12 23.00
C LEU A 204 -10.46 -10.69 22.15
N ARG A 205 -10.28 -10.55 20.83
CA ARG A 205 -11.35 -10.27 19.88
C ARG A 205 -12.46 -11.31 19.96
N THR A 206 -12.12 -12.59 19.88
CA THR A 206 -13.13 -13.68 19.88
C THR A 206 -13.90 -13.74 21.20
N GLN A 207 -13.25 -13.46 22.32
CA GLN A 207 -13.90 -13.31 23.62
C GLN A 207 -14.89 -12.14 23.63
N GLN A 208 -14.47 -10.95 23.18
CA GLN A 208 -15.37 -9.79 23.13
C GLN A 208 -16.53 -9.93 22.14
N GLN A 209 -16.32 -10.66 21.04
CA GLN A 209 -17.38 -11.00 20.08
C GLN A 209 -18.44 -11.92 20.69
N LEU A 210 -18.03 -12.85 21.57
CA LEU A 210 -18.92 -13.80 22.23
C LEU A 210 -19.72 -13.18 23.37
N TYR A 211 -19.09 -12.38 24.21
CA TYR A 211 -19.72 -11.83 25.41
C TYR A 211 -20.54 -10.56 25.13
N GLY A 212 -20.37 -9.96 23.94
CA GLY A 212 -20.98 -8.68 23.60
C GLY A 212 -20.44 -7.56 24.49
N THR A 213 -20.71 -6.31 24.14
CA THR A 213 -20.26 -5.16 24.95
C THR A 213 -20.92 -5.07 26.32
N ALA A 214 -22.06 -5.75 26.52
CA ALA A 214 -22.94 -5.62 27.68
C ALA A 214 -22.53 -6.51 28.87
N SER A 215 -22.14 -7.78 28.67
CA SER A 215 -21.77 -8.64 29.81
C SER A 215 -20.39 -8.32 30.41
N ILE A 216 -19.58 -7.51 29.72
CA ILE A 216 -18.26 -7.06 30.17
C ILE A 216 -18.33 -5.67 30.85
N GLN A 217 -19.52 -5.18 31.22
CA GLN A 217 -19.69 -3.95 32.01
C GLN A 217 -19.30 -4.10 33.48
N GLY A 218 -19.00 -5.33 33.94
CA GLY A 218 -18.68 -5.62 35.34
C GLY A 218 -17.35 -5.08 35.87
N THR A 219 -16.41 -4.61 35.03
CA THR A 219 -15.05 -4.30 35.52
C THR A 219 -14.54 -2.88 35.30
N MET A 220 -15.22 -1.98 34.58
CA MET A 220 -14.86 -0.55 34.57
C MET A 220 -15.90 0.28 33.83
N GLN A 221 -16.54 1.22 34.52
CA GLN A 221 -17.38 2.24 33.88
C GLN A 221 -16.48 3.21 33.09
N PRO A 222 -16.90 3.70 31.90
CA PRO A 222 -16.13 4.70 31.18
C PRO A 222 -15.97 5.95 32.05
N PRO A 223 -14.76 6.54 32.13
CA PRO A 223 -14.55 7.73 32.94
C PRO A 223 -15.50 8.84 32.47
N ARG A 224 -16.21 9.49 33.39
CA ARG A 224 -17.02 10.70 33.16
C ARG A 224 -16.12 11.93 32.90
N SER A 225 -15.05 11.77 32.10
CA SER A 225 -14.13 12.83 31.75
C SER A 225 -14.64 13.58 30.51
N THR A 226 -14.58 14.91 30.55
CA THR A 226 -14.89 15.82 29.42
C THR A 226 -13.80 15.80 28.35
N ASN A 227 -12.62 15.20 28.61
CA ASN A 227 -11.52 15.10 27.66
C ASN A 227 -11.83 14.08 26.56
N ILE A 228 -12.16 14.59 25.38
CA ILE A 228 -12.48 13.81 24.17
C ILE A 228 -11.36 12.81 23.84
N VAL A 229 -10.09 13.21 23.98
CA VAL A 229 -8.92 12.35 23.72
C VAL A 229 -8.90 11.13 24.65
N LEU A 230 -9.10 11.35 25.95
CA LEU A 230 -9.10 10.26 26.95
C LEU A 230 -10.25 9.29 26.69
N ARG A 231 -11.42 9.81 26.33
CA ARG A 231 -12.61 9.02 25.99
C ARG A 231 -12.39 8.19 24.72
N SER A 232 -11.72 8.73 23.72
CA SER A 232 -11.36 8.01 22.49
C SER A 232 -10.27 6.94 22.71
N MET A 233 -9.37 7.14 23.68
CA MET A 233 -8.33 6.16 24.03
C MET A 233 -8.82 5.07 25.00
N TYR A 234 -9.96 5.27 25.67
CA TYR A 234 -10.50 4.32 26.64
C TYR A 234 -10.64 2.87 26.12
N PRO A 235 -11.16 2.60 24.90
CA PRO A 235 -11.23 1.25 24.37
C PRO A 235 -9.86 0.57 24.22
N LEU A 236 -8.81 1.35 23.93
CA LEU A 236 -7.43 0.86 23.79
C LEU A 236 -6.85 0.46 25.15
N ILE A 237 -6.98 1.34 26.14
CA ILE A 237 -6.51 1.09 27.51
C ILE A 237 -7.22 -0.13 28.10
N ARG A 238 -8.54 -0.24 27.86
CA ARG A 238 -9.35 -1.37 28.30
C ARG A 238 -8.92 -2.69 27.65
N THR A 239 -8.53 -2.66 26.37
CA THR A 239 -7.99 -3.85 25.67
C THR A 239 -6.71 -4.34 26.35
N GLY A 240 -5.81 -3.44 26.72
CA GLY A 240 -4.60 -3.79 27.49
C GLY A 240 -4.92 -4.39 28.86
N GLY A 241 -5.92 -3.83 29.57
CA GLY A 241 -6.42 -4.39 30.84
C GLY A 241 -6.90 -5.83 30.72
N PHE A 242 -7.67 -6.16 29.67
CA PHE A 242 -8.10 -7.54 29.43
C PHE A 242 -6.96 -8.49 29.08
N LEU A 243 -5.96 -8.05 28.30
CA LEU A 243 -4.77 -8.87 28.04
C LEU A 243 -4.02 -9.22 29.33
N LYS A 244 -3.92 -8.25 30.25
CA LYS A 244 -3.33 -8.44 31.58
C LYS A 244 -4.15 -9.40 32.42
N GLU A 245 -5.48 -9.25 32.46
CA GLU A 245 -6.37 -10.16 33.18
C GLU A 245 -6.25 -11.60 32.66
N ILE A 246 -6.20 -11.76 31.34
CA ILE A 246 -5.98 -13.04 30.70
C ILE A 246 -4.65 -13.65 31.14
N TYR A 247 -3.58 -12.85 31.14
CA TYR A 247 -2.25 -13.30 31.56
C TYR A 247 -2.24 -13.73 33.03
N LEU A 248 -2.95 -13.01 33.90
CA LEU A 248 -3.03 -13.35 35.33
C LEU A 248 -3.84 -14.62 35.58
N ARG A 249 -4.91 -14.87 34.81
CA ARG A 249 -5.79 -16.04 35.00
C ARG A 249 -5.25 -17.33 34.38
N GLU A 250 -4.66 -17.25 33.18
CA GLU A 250 -4.29 -18.43 32.37
C GLU A 250 -2.81 -18.47 31.97
N GLY A 251 -2.05 -17.43 32.31
CA GLY A 251 -0.66 -17.28 31.89
C GLY A 251 -0.51 -17.05 30.37
N VAL A 252 0.73 -17.22 29.90
CA VAL A 252 1.11 -17.03 28.48
C VAL A 252 0.36 -18.00 27.56
N LYS A 253 0.08 -19.23 28.03
CA LYS A 253 -0.64 -20.25 27.25
C LYS A 253 -2.02 -19.76 26.79
N GLY A 254 -2.66 -18.92 27.61
CA GLY A 254 -3.95 -18.34 27.30
C GLY A 254 -3.97 -17.47 26.03
N TRP A 255 -2.90 -16.70 25.77
CA TRP A 255 -2.80 -15.84 24.58
C TRP A 255 -2.66 -16.61 23.26
N TYR A 256 -2.29 -17.89 23.34
CA TYR A 256 -2.07 -18.76 22.18
C TYR A 256 -3.13 -19.86 22.06
N ALA A 257 -4.25 -19.74 22.78
CA ALA A 257 -5.40 -20.64 22.63
C ALA A 257 -5.90 -20.63 21.18
N GLY A 258 -5.96 -21.81 20.55
CA GLY A 258 -6.37 -21.96 19.16
C GLY A 258 -5.32 -21.61 18.09
N LEU A 259 -4.06 -21.33 18.49
CA LEU A 259 -2.97 -21.11 17.52
C LEU A 259 -2.67 -22.35 16.69
N GLY A 260 -2.62 -23.55 17.31
CA GLY A 260 -2.31 -24.81 16.63
C GLY A 260 -3.20 -25.10 15.41
N PRO A 261 -4.54 -25.11 15.54
CA PRO A 261 -5.45 -25.24 14.40
C PRO A 261 -5.25 -24.14 13.36
N SER A 262 -4.97 -22.92 13.80
CA SER A 262 -4.74 -21.79 12.89
C SER A 262 -3.52 -22.03 12.01
N LEU A 263 -2.39 -22.47 12.57
CA LEU A 263 -1.17 -22.75 11.82
C LEU A 263 -1.34 -23.93 10.86
N ALA A 264 -1.99 -25.00 11.32
CA ALA A 264 -2.30 -26.17 10.50
C ALA A 264 -3.22 -25.82 9.31
N GLY A 265 -4.08 -24.81 9.45
CA GLY A 265 -5.04 -24.42 8.42
C GLY A 265 -4.51 -23.44 7.36
N ILE A 266 -3.46 -22.66 7.64
CA ILE A 266 -3.01 -21.58 6.73
C ILE A 266 -2.53 -22.14 5.38
N ILE A 267 -1.65 -23.14 5.40
CA ILE A 267 -1.07 -23.71 4.16
C ILE A 267 -2.14 -24.44 3.33
N PRO A 268 -2.94 -25.37 3.89
CA PRO A 268 -3.98 -26.05 3.12
C PRO A 268 -5.02 -25.09 2.56
N ALA A 269 -5.42 -24.06 3.32
CA ALA A 269 -6.36 -23.06 2.84
C ALA A 269 -5.83 -22.35 1.58
N ARG A 270 -4.56 -21.93 1.60
CA ARG A 270 -3.93 -21.29 0.43
C ARG A 270 -3.77 -22.26 -0.74
N ALA A 271 -3.32 -23.49 -0.48
CA ALA A 271 -3.15 -24.49 -1.53
C ALA A 271 -4.46 -24.81 -2.25
N ILE A 272 -5.55 -25.04 -1.49
CA ILE A 272 -6.89 -25.29 -2.05
C ILE A 272 -7.36 -24.06 -2.83
N GLN A 273 -7.19 -22.86 -2.29
CA GLN A 273 -7.59 -21.64 -2.96
C GLN A 273 -6.89 -21.47 -4.32
N PHE A 274 -5.56 -21.64 -4.38
CA PHE A 274 -4.81 -21.51 -5.63
C PHE A 274 -5.15 -22.62 -6.62
N PHE A 275 -5.27 -23.86 -6.15
CA PHE A 275 -5.64 -24.99 -6.98
C PHE A 275 -7.03 -24.81 -7.61
N THR A 276 -8.04 -24.47 -6.80
CA THR A 276 -9.39 -24.27 -7.28
C THR A 276 -9.51 -23.03 -8.17
N TYR A 277 -8.81 -21.94 -7.85
CA TYR A 277 -8.80 -20.75 -8.69
C TYR A 277 -8.15 -21.02 -10.05
N GLY A 278 -6.98 -21.68 -10.08
CA GLY A 278 -6.27 -21.99 -11.31
C GLY A 278 -7.06 -22.91 -12.24
N ASN A 279 -7.59 -24.01 -11.69
CA ASN A 279 -8.42 -24.94 -12.46
C ASN A 279 -9.77 -24.31 -12.85
N GLY A 280 -10.41 -23.59 -11.93
CA GLY A 280 -11.68 -22.90 -12.18
C GLY A 280 -11.55 -21.89 -13.30
N LYS A 281 -10.50 -21.06 -13.28
CA LYS A 281 -10.21 -20.10 -14.35
C LYS A 281 -10.03 -20.83 -15.69
N ARG A 282 -9.25 -21.91 -15.74
CA ARG A 282 -9.03 -22.70 -16.96
C ARG A 282 -10.33 -23.24 -17.55
N ILE A 283 -11.18 -23.85 -16.72
CA ILE A 283 -12.46 -24.44 -17.14
C ILE A 283 -13.42 -23.36 -17.64
N LEU A 284 -13.59 -22.27 -16.88
CA LEU A 284 -14.54 -21.22 -17.26
C LEU A 284 -14.08 -20.43 -18.48
N THR A 285 -12.77 -20.25 -18.69
CA THR A 285 -12.25 -19.65 -19.92
C THR A 285 -12.48 -20.56 -21.13
N GLN A 286 -12.36 -21.87 -20.97
CA GLN A 286 -12.69 -22.83 -22.06
C GLN A 286 -14.17 -22.78 -22.44
N TRP A 287 -15.07 -22.59 -21.46
CA TRP A 287 -16.51 -22.43 -21.72
C TRP A 287 -16.88 -21.05 -22.29
N ASN A 288 -15.98 -20.08 -22.25
CA ASN A 288 -16.19 -18.71 -22.72
C ASN A 288 -15.36 -18.40 -23.98
N ASP A 289 -15.26 -19.36 -24.89
CA ASP A 289 -14.53 -19.26 -26.18
C ASP A 289 -13.08 -18.77 -26.04
N GLY A 290 -12.41 -19.13 -24.93
CA GLY A 290 -11.02 -18.72 -24.66
C GLY A 290 -10.85 -17.28 -24.19
N ARG A 291 -11.94 -16.51 -24.02
CA ARG A 291 -11.87 -15.10 -23.61
C ARG A 291 -11.80 -14.95 -22.10
N GLU A 292 -10.72 -14.35 -21.60
CA GLU A 292 -10.60 -13.97 -20.18
C GLU A 292 -11.38 -12.69 -19.88
N THR A 293 -12.68 -12.84 -19.58
CA THR A 293 -13.51 -11.70 -19.13
C THR A 293 -13.38 -11.48 -17.61
N PRO A 294 -13.57 -10.25 -17.11
CA PRO A 294 -13.61 -9.98 -15.66
C PRO A 294 -14.65 -10.85 -14.93
N LEU A 295 -15.76 -11.17 -15.60
CA LEU A 295 -16.81 -12.03 -15.05
C LEU A 295 -16.33 -13.46 -14.81
N VAL A 296 -15.55 -14.03 -15.75
CA VAL A 296 -14.90 -15.36 -15.58
C VAL A 296 -13.92 -15.36 -14.42
N GLN A 297 -13.15 -14.29 -14.26
CA GLN A 297 -12.21 -14.18 -13.13
C GLN A 297 -12.93 -14.07 -11.78
N LEU A 298 -14.02 -13.29 -11.72
CA LEU A 298 -14.84 -13.14 -10.51
C LEU A 298 -15.56 -14.43 -10.13
N SER A 299 -16.12 -15.15 -11.09
CA SER A 299 -16.80 -16.43 -10.82
C SER A 299 -15.82 -17.52 -10.42
N ALA A 300 -14.65 -17.61 -11.06
CA ALA A 300 -13.57 -18.52 -10.64
C ALA A 300 -13.06 -18.19 -9.22
N ALA A 301 -12.90 -16.90 -8.89
CA ALA A 301 -12.53 -16.47 -7.55
C ALA A 301 -13.62 -16.78 -6.51
N GLY A 302 -14.90 -16.57 -6.85
CA GLY A 302 -16.04 -16.90 -6.00
C GLY A 302 -16.15 -18.40 -5.72
N LEU A 303 -16.03 -19.23 -6.76
CA LEU A 303 -16.00 -20.69 -6.63
C LEU A 303 -14.83 -21.15 -5.75
N ALA A 304 -13.63 -20.63 -5.99
CA ALA A 304 -12.46 -20.94 -5.16
C ALA A 304 -12.67 -20.54 -3.70
N ALA A 305 -13.29 -19.39 -3.42
CA ALA A 305 -13.60 -18.95 -2.07
C ALA A 305 -14.61 -19.88 -1.37
N VAL A 306 -15.66 -20.32 -2.06
CA VAL A 306 -16.66 -21.26 -1.52
C VAL A 306 -16.00 -22.61 -1.21
N VAL A 307 -15.31 -23.20 -2.18
CA VAL A 307 -14.64 -24.51 -2.00
C VAL A 307 -13.63 -24.47 -0.86
N THR A 308 -12.79 -23.44 -0.81
CA THR A 308 -11.79 -23.27 0.25
C THR A 308 -12.46 -23.10 1.62
N THR A 309 -13.53 -22.31 1.69
CA THR A 309 -14.26 -22.07 2.95
C THR A 309 -14.91 -23.35 3.44
N THR A 310 -15.53 -24.14 2.57
CA THR A 310 -16.12 -25.44 2.92
C THR A 310 -15.04 -26.40 3.44
N ALA A 311 -13.95 -26.57 2.69
CA ALA A 311 -12.88 -27.50 3.06
C ALA A 311 -12.18 -27.13 4.37
N THR A 312 -12.02 -25.83 4.65
CA THR A 312 -11.29 -25.36 5.84
C THR A 312 -12.20 -25.10 7.05
N SER A 313 -13.52 -25.18 6.89
CA SER A 313 -14.48 -24.88 7.96
C SER A 313 -14.27 -25.69 9.25
N PRO A 314 -13.98 -27.01 9.20
CA PRO A 314 -13.67 -27.78 10.41
C PRO A 314 -12.50 -27.22 11.22
N ILE A 315 -11.43 -26.80 10.53
CA ILE A 315 -10.22 -26.24 11.17
C ILE A 315 -10.57 -24.92 11.87
N TRP A 316 -11.30 -24.05 11.19
CA TRP A 316 -11.73 -22.77 11.75
C TRP A 316 -12.74 -22.94 12.89
N MET A 317 -13.59 -23.96 12.84
CA MET A 317 -14.52 -24.30 13.93
C MET A 317 -13.75 -24.71 15.20
N VAL A 318 -12.76 -25.60 15.07
CA VAL A 318 -11.89 -26.01 16.19
C VAL A 318 -11.12 -24.81 16.74
N LYS A 319 -10.54 -23.95 15.88
CA LYS A 319 -9.88 -22.69 16.31
C LYS A 319 -10.84 -21.86 17.18
N THR A 320 -12.02 -21.52 16.66
CA THR A 320 -12.98 -20.66 17.36
C THR A 320 -13.44 -21.30 18.67
N ARG A 321 -13.71 -22.61 18.70
CA ARG A 321 -14.12 -23.31 19.93
C ARG A 321 -13.04 -23.32 21.00
N MET A 322 -11.78 -23.54 20.64
CA MET A 322 -10.67 -23.46 21.59
C MET A 322 -10.45 -22.06 22.13
N GLN A 323 -10.70 -21.03 21.31
CA GLN A 323 -10.61 -19.63 21.73
C GLN A 323 -11.77 -19.21 22.65
N ILE A 324 -12.96 -19.78 22.47
CA ILE A 324 -14.12 -19.55 23.34
C ILE A 324 -13.97 -20.33 24.66
N LEU A 325 -13.75 -21.64 24.59
CA LEU A 325 -13.68 -22.56 25.73
C LEU A 325 -12.25 -22.74 26.22
N ARG A 326 -11.66 -21.63 26.65
CA ARG A 326 -10.26 -21.59 27.11
C ARG A 326 -10.06 -22.50 28.32
N GLY A 327 -8.94 -23.21 28.35
CA GLY A 327 -8.60 -24.16 29.42
C GLY A 327 -9.41 -25.46 29.45
N LYS A 328 -10.54 -25.57 28.71
CA LYS A 328 -11.39 -26.77 28.72
C LYS A 328 -10.83 -27.93 27.90
N TYR A 329 -10.10 -27.63 26.83
CA TYR A 329 -9.49 -28.63 25.96
C TYR A 329 -7.97 -28.55 26.04
N THR A 330 -7.31 -29.70 26.20
CA THR A 330 -5.85 -29.81 26.23
C THR A 330 -5.25 -29.62 24.84
N ASN A 331 -5.85 -30.30 23.85
CA ASN A 331 -5.36 -30.37 22.47
C ASN A 331 -6.49 -30.10 21.47
N SER A 332 -6.11 -29.66 20.27
CA SER A 332 -7.04 -29.45 19.15
C SER A 332 -7.79 -30.71 18.73
N LEU A 333 -7.13 -31.86 18.80
CA LEU A 333 -7.73 -33.16 18.53
C LEU A 333 -8.80 -33.53 19.57
N SER A 334 -8.59 -33.17 20.84
CA SER A 334 -9.58 -33.38 21.90
C SER A 334 -10.83 -32.52 21.63
N CYS A 335 -10.63 -31.26 21.23
CA CYS A 335 -11.72 -30.38 20.83
C CYS A 335 -12.48 -30.95 19.61
N LEU A 336 -11.77 -31.35 18.55
CA LEU A 336 -12.36 -31.97 17.36
C LEU A 336 -13.19 -33.21 17.70
N ARG A 337 -12.62 -34.13 18.48
CA ARG A 337 -13.31 -35.35 18.93
C ARG A 337 -14.56 -35.04 19.73
N SER A 338 -14.50 -34.04 20.62
CA SER A 338 -15.66 -33.63 21.42
C SER A 338 -16.80 -33.05 20.59
N ILE A 339 -16.50 -32.32 19.51
CA ILE A 339 -17.50 -31.76 18.60
C ILE A 339 -18.18 -32.89 17.83
N ILE A 340 -17.39 -33.81 17.27
CA ILE A 340 -17.92 -34.96 16.52
C ILE A 340 -18.82 -35.83 17.41
N GLN A 341 -18.41 -36.09 18.66
CA GLN A 341 -19.18 -36.92 19.59
C GLN A 341 -20.48 -36.25 20.07
N LYS A 342 -20.50 -34.92 20.27
CA LYS A 342 -21.66 -34.22 20.85
C LYS A 342 -22.60 -33.59 19.82
N GLU A 343 -22.06 -33.11 18.70
CA GLU A 343 -22.80 -32.35 17.69
C GLU A 343 -22.81 -33.04 16.31
N GLY A 344 -22.09 -34.15 16.16
CA GLY A 344 -21.91 -34.84 14.89
C GLY A 344 -21.01 -34.10 13.92
N ILE A 345 -20.89 -34.64 12.70
CA ILE A 345 -20.04 -34.08 11.64
C ILE A 345 -20.53 -32.69 11.18
N TRP A 346 -21.85 -32.48 11.18
CA TRP A 346 -22.47 -31.21 10.79
C TRP A 346 -22.19 -30.08 11.78
N GLY A 347 -21.86 -30.40 13.04
CA GLY A 347 -21.37 -29.43 14.02
C GLY A 347 -20.13 -28.68 13.54
N LEU A 348 -19.26 -29.31 12.74
CA LEU A 348 -18.02 -28.70 12.21
C LEU A 348 -18.29 -27.60 11.16
N TYR A 349 -19.48 -27.57 10.58
CA TYR A 349 -19.87 -26.64 9.52
C TYR A 349 -20.75 -25.48 10.04
N LYS A 350 -20.97 -25.37 11.35
CA LYS A 350 -21.69 -24.24 11.94
C LYS A 350 -20.93 -22.92 11.68
N GLY A 351 -21.66 -21.90 11.23
CA GLY A 351 -21.11 -20.59 10.87
C GLY A 351 -20.41 -20.52 9.50
N THR A 352 -20.51 -21.57 8.66
CA THR A 352 -20.09 -21.54 7.25
C THR A 352 -20.83 -20.48 6.44
N SER A 353 -22.15 -20.37 6.62
CA SER A 353 -22.98 -19.34 5.98
C SER A 353 -22.51 -17.91 6.27
N ALA A 354 -22.20 -17.61 7.54
CA ALA A 354 -21.57 -16.35 7.93
C ALA A 354 -20.15 -16.18 7.35
N SER A 355 -19.43 -17.28 7.14
CA SER A 355 -18.10 -17.26 6.51
C SER A 355 -18.17 -16.89 5.03
N TYR A 356 -19.20 -17.34 4.29
CA TYR A 356 -19.41 -16.95 2.90
C TYR A 356 -19.71 -15.45 2.76
N LEU A 357 -20.47 -14.87 3.68
CA LEU A 357 -20.64 -13.41 3.72
C LEU A 357 -19.32 -12.67 3.90
N GLY A 358 -18.33 -13.28 4.56
CA GLY A 358 -16.98 -12.72 4.69
C GLY A 358 -16.23 -12.58 3.35
N ALA A 359 -16.63 -13.30 2.31
CA ALA A 359 -16.07 -13.08 0.97
C ALA A 359 -16.37 -11.67 0.43
N SER A 360 -17.52 -11.09 0.82
CA SER A 360 -17.88 -9.72 0.45
C SER A 360 -16.92 -8.67 1.03
N GLU A 361 -16.30 -8.92 2.18
CA GLU A 361 -15.31 -8.01 2.78
C GLU A 361 -14.13 -7.79 1.83
N SER A 362 -13.65 -8.86 1.19
CA SER A 362 -12.52 -8.77 0.25
C SER A 362 -12.88 -7.96 -0.99
N ALA A 363 -14.11 -8.09 -1.49
CA ALA A 363 -14.61 -7.30 -2.60
C ALA A 363 -14.74 -5.81 -2.23
N ILE A 364 -15.31 -5.51 -1.05
CA ILE A 364 -15.43 -4.13 -0.54
C ILE A 364 -14.03 -3.52 -0.34
N GLN A 365 -13.08 -4.27 0.22
CA GLN A 365 -11.70 -3.83 0.39
C GLN A 365 -11.06 -3.45 -0.95
N TRP A 366 -11.17 -4.31 -1.97
CA TRP A 366 -10.63 -4.04 -3.30
C TRP A 366 -11.28 -2.82 -3.95
N MET A 367 -12.61 -2.69 -3.86
CA MET A 367 -13.34 -1.53 -4.37
C MET A 367 -12.86 -0.23 -3.72
N ILE A 368 -12.75 -0.20 -2.39
CA ILE A 368 -12.25 0.99 -1.67
C ILE A 368 -10.79 1.27 -2.05
N TYR A 369 -9.95 0.24 -2.11
CA TYR A 369 -8.54 0.38 -2.46
C TYR A 369 -8.35 0.92 -3.89
N GLU A 370 -9.15 0.47 -4.86
CA GLU A 370 -9.12 1.01 -6.23
C GLU A 370 -9.57 2.47 -6.28
N ARG A 371 -10.60 2.83 -5.52
CA ARG A 371 -11.03 4.24 -5.41
C ARG A 371 -9.93 5.10 -4.77
N LEU A 372 -9.25 4.62 -3.74
CA LEU A 372 -8.12 5.33 -3.13
C LEU A 372 -6.96 5.49 -4.11
N LYS A 373 -6.56 4.42 -4.82
CA LYS A 373 -5.54 4.49 -5.87
C LYS A 373 -5.90 5.48 -6.98
N TYR A 374 -7.18 5.52 -7.39
CA TYR A 374 -7.67 6.47 -8.39
C TYR A 374 -7.55 7.93 -7.90
N ILE A 375 -7.89 8.19 -6.64
CA ILE A 375 -7.72 9.52 -6.04
C ILE A 375 -6.22 9.91 -5.99
N MET A 376 -5.34 8.95 -5.68
CA MET A 376 -3.89 9.18 -5.65
C MET A 376 -3.32 9.46 -7.05
N SER A 377 -3.76 8.73 -8.09
CA SER A 377 -3.30 8.95 -9.46
C SER A 377 -3.75 10.31 -10.01
N LEU A 378 -4.93 10.79 -9.62
CA LEU A 378 -5.40 12.15 -9.95
C LEU A 378 -4.52 13.23 -9.31
N ARG A 379 -4.04 13.03 -8.08
CA ARG A 379 -3.08 13.96 -7.43
C ARG A 379 -1.74 13.97 -8.17
N GLN A 380 -1.25 12.79 -8.55
CA GLN A 380 0.01 12.67 -9.30
C GLN A 380 -0.08 13.35 -10.69
N SER A 381 -1.22 13.24 -11.37
CA SER A 381 -1.44 13.90 -12.67
C SER A 381 -1.63 15.42 -12.58
N ARG A 382 -2.04 15.94 -11.41
CA ARG A 382 -2.21 17.39 -11.17
C ARG A 382 -0.90 18.13 -10.88
N GLU A 383 0.19 17.43 -10.59
CA GLU A 383 1.52 18.03 -10.42
C GLU A 383 2.45 17.75 -11.63
N PRO A 384 2.42 18.57 -12.70
CA PRO A 384 3.24 18.38 -13.91
C PRO A 384 4.73 18.75 -13.72
N GLY A 385 5.33 18.35 -12.60
CA GLY A 385 6.72 18.63 -12.25
C GLY A 385 7.31 17.78 -11.12
N ALA A 386 6.49 16.96 -10.44
CA ALA A 386 6.97 16.04 -9.41
C ALA A 386 7.67 14.83 -10.08
N ARG A 387 8.97 14.73 -9.80
CA ARG A 387 9.94 13.75 -10.31
C ARG A 387 9.34 12.36 -10.59
N LYS A 388 9.57 11.86 -11.82
CA LYS A 388 9.80 10.44 -12.10
C LYS A 388 11.12 9.99 -11.46
N HIS A 389 11.19 9.91 -10.14
CA HIS A 389 12.26 9.19 -9.45
C HIS A 389 11.70 7.83 -9.04
N GLY A 390 12.49 6.76 -9.16
CA GLY A 390 12.02 5.38 -8.96
C GLY A 390 11.30 5.20 -7.62
N LYS A 391 10.40 4.21 -7.58
CA LYS A 391 9.54 3.83 -6.43
C LYS A 391 10.29 4.05 -5.12
N THR A 392 10.10 5.22 -4.50
CA THR A 392 10.81 5.60 -3.29
C THR A 392 10.06 4.99 -2.11
N MET A 393 10.72 4.77 -0.97
CA MET A 393 10.08 4.23 0.24
C MET A 393 8.79 4.99 0.62
N SER A 394 8.71 6.29 0.30
CA SER A 394 7.50 7.11 0.45
C SER A 394 6.30 6.56 -0.31
N ASP A 395 6.47 6.17 -1.58
CA ASP A 395 5.37 5.68 -2.42
C ASP A 395 4.83 4.35 -1.87
N TRP A 396 5.73 3.49 -1.37
CA TRP A 396 5.35 2.25 -0.71
C TRP A 396 4.54 2.49 0.57
N PHE A 397 4.94 3.46 1.40
CA PHE A 397 4.17 3.86 2.58
C PHE A 397 2.81 4.45 2.20
N GLU A 398 2.71 5.17 1.09
CA GLU A 398 1.44 5.69 0.59
C GLU A 398 0.50 4.58 0.12
N TYR A 399 0.98 3.61 -0.67
CA TYR A 399 0.18 2.45 -1.08
C TYR A 399 -0.20 1.56 0.11
N PHE A 400 0.71 1.36 1.05
CA PHE A 400 0.43 0.63 2.29
C PHE A 400 -0.63 1.37 3.13
N GLY A 401 -0.53 2.69 3.26
CA GLY A 401 -1.52 3.52 3.95
C GLY A 401 -2.90 3.46 3.27
N ALA A 402 -2.95 3.46 1.94
CA ALA A 402 -4.17 3.28 1.17
C ALA A 402 -4.77 1.87 1.37
N ALA A 403 -3.95 0.83 1.36
CA ALA A 403 -4.39 -0.55 1.61
C ALA A 403 -4.90 -0.73 3.05
N ALA A 404 -4.21 -0.16 4.04
CA ALA A 404 -4.59 -0.21 5.45
C ALA A 404 -5.92 0.52 5.71
N SER A 405 -6.09 1.72 5.16
CA SER A 405 -7.35 2.47 5.28
C SER A 405 -8.51 1.77 4.58
N ALA A 406 -8.29 1.21 3.37
CA ALA A 406 -9.28 0.38 2.71
C ALA A 406 -9.68 -0.84 3.55
N LYS A 407 -8.70 -1.51 4.18
CA LYS A 407 -8.96 -2.67 5.05
C LYS A 407 -9.79 -2.28 6.27
N LEU A 408 -9.45 -1.16 6.93
CA LEU A 408 -10.18 -0.70 8.12
C LEU A 408 -11.64 -0.37 7.75
N LEU A 409 -11.87 0.38 6.67
CA LEU A 409 -13.23 0.74 6.23
C LEU A 409 -14.04 -0.49 5.79
N ALA A 410 -13.44 -1.40 5.04
CA ALA A 410 -14.09 -2.66 4.65
C ALA A 410 -14.44 -3.50 5.89
N SER A 411 -13.50 -3.62 6.84
CA SER A 411 -13.73 -4.36 8.07
C SER A 411 -14.85 -3.76 8.92
N LEU A 412 -15.01 -2.43 8.95
CA LEU A 412 -16.11 -1.76 9.66
C LEU A 412 -17.47 -2.11 9.05
N VAL A 413 -17.60 -2.03 7.73
CA VAL A 413 -18.86 -2.32 7.03
C VAL A 413 -19.22 -3.80 7.12
N SER A 414 -18.22 -4.67 6.96
CA SER A 414 -18.44 -6.11 6.98
C SER A 414 -18.50 -6.68 8.40
N TYR A 415 -18.06 -5.97 9.45
CA TYR A 415 -17.89 -6.52 10.81
C TYR A 415 -19.06 -7.37 11.36
N PRO A 416 -20.35 -7.04 11.12
CA PRO A 416 -21.47 -7.85 11.60
C PRO A 416 -21.40 -9.34 11.23
N HIS A 417 -20.84 -9.68 10.06
CA HIS A 417 -20.69 -11.08 9.65
C HIS A 417 -19.71 -11.86 10.57
N GLU A 418 -18.70 -11.18 11.12
CA GLU A 418 -17.71 -11.80 12.00
C GLU A 418 -18.30 -12.16 13.37
N VAL A 419 -19.15 -11.28 13.91
CA VAL A 419 -19.88 -11.55 15.15
C VAL A 419 -20.87 -12.68 14.93
N LEU A 420 -21.63 -12.65 13.84
CA LEU A 420 -22.55 -13.75 13.50
C LEU A 420 -21.81 -15.09 13.37
N ARG A 421 -20.65 -15.09 12.72
CA ARG A 421 -19.81 -16.28 12.57
C ARG A 421 -19.37 -16.85 13.91
N THR A 422 -18.93 -16.01 14.84
CA THR A 422 -18.45 -16.48 16.15
C THR A 422 -19.58 -16.95 17.05
N ARG A 423 -20.74 -16.27 17.05
CA ARG A 423 -21.94 -16.68 17.79
C ARG A 423 -22.52 -18.00 17.30
N LEU A 424 -22.58 -18.22 15.98
CA LEU A 424 -23.01 -19.50 15.39
C LEU A 424 -22.08 -20.66 15.75
N ARG A 425 -20.81 -20.37 16.04
CA ARG A 425 -19.81 -21.37 16.45
C ARG A 425 -19.76 -21.59 17.95
N GLN A 426 -20.60 -20.91 18.73
CA GLN A 426 -20.67 -21.11 20.17
C GLN A 426 -21.07 -22.56 20.50
N PRO A 427 -20.53 -23.15 21.58
CA PRO A 427 -21.06 -24.41 22.12
C PRO A 427 -22.52 -24.31 22.54
N PRO A 428 -23.26 -25.43 22.51
CA PRO A 428 -24.53 -25.53 23.22
C PRO A 428 -24.33 -25.11 24.68
N ASP A 429 -25.35 -24.50 25.26
CA ASP A 429 -25.31 -24.06 26.65
C ASP A 429 -25.24 -25.27 27.62
N ALA A 430 -25.08 -25.03 28.92
CA ALA A 430 -24.98 -26.09 29.93
C ALA A 430 -26.15 -27.09 29.89
N ASN A 431 -27.33 -26.63 29.46
CA ASN A 431 -28.56 -27.43 29.32
C ASN A 431 -28.66 -28.17 27.96
N GLY A 432 -27.62 -28.11 27.12
CA GLY A 432 -27.61 -28.72 25.78
C GLY A 432 -28.39 -27.95 24.71
N VAL A 433 -29.05 -26.85 25.07
CA VAL A 433 -29.82 -26.02 24.13
C VAL A 433 -28.89 -25.16 23.28
N VAL A 434 -29.08 -25.19 21.96
CA VAL A 434 -28.32 -24.38 21.02
C VAL A 434 -29.00 -23.01 20.87
N LYS A 435 -28.37 -21.95 21.38
CA LYS A 435 -28.90 -20.57 21.31
C LYS A 435 -28.99 -20.02 19.88
N TYR A 436 -28.07 -20.42 19.00
CA TYR A 436 -27.93 -19.88 17.65
C TYR A 436 -27.97 -21.00 16.60
N THR A 437 -29.08 -21.15 15.89
CA THR A 437 -29.33 -22.24 14.92
C THR A 437 -29.01 -21.86 13.48
N GLY A 438 -29.40 -20.66 13.06
CA GLY A 438 -29.25 -20.17 11.69
C GLY A 438 -28.79 -18.73 11.62
N LEU A 439 -28.32 -18.29 10.45
CA LEU A 439 -27.76 -16.94 10.26
C LEU A 439 -28.78 -15.84 10.55
N MET A 440 -29.96 -15.90 9.90
CA MET A 440 -31.03 -14.91 10.08
C MET A 440 -31.60 -14.95 11.49
N HIS A 441 -31.78 -16.15 12.05
CA HIS A 441 -32.22 -16.32 13.43
C HIS A 441 -31.22 -15.68 14.40
N SER A 442 -29.92 -15.93 14.23
CA SER A 442 -28.88 -15.35 15.08
C SER A 442 -28.82 -13.83 14.95
N ALA A 443 -28.96 -13.28 13.75
CA ALA A 443 -29.03 -11.83 13.54
C ALA A 443 -30.24 -11.22 14.25
N LYS A 444 -31.42 -11.84 14.14
CA LYS A 444 -32.62 -11.40 14.86
C LYS A 444 -32.43 -11.46 16.37
N THR A 445 -31.91 -12.56 16.90
CA THR A 445 -31.66 -12.74 18.34
C THR A 445 -30.66 -11.72 18.88
N ILE A 446 -29.55 -11.46 18.20
CA ILE A 446 -28.56 -10.45 18.61
C ILE A 446 -29.18 -9.05 18.59
N TYR A 447 -29.96 -8.72 17.55
CA TYR A 447 -30.62 -7.43 17.46
C TYR A 447 -31.62 -7.21 18.59
N LEU A 448 -32.38 -8.24 18.97
CA LEU A 448 -33.37 -8.15 20.04
C LEU A 448 -32.73 -8.13 21.44
N GLU A 449 -31.68 -8.90 21.69
CA GLU A 449 -31.04 -9.01 23.02
C GLU A 449 -29.99 -7.92 23.30
N GLU A 450 -29.15 -7.58 22.31
CA GLU A 450 -27.99 -6.70 22.48
C GLU A 450 -28.08 -5.39 21.67
N GLY A 451 -29.08 -5.28 20.78
CA GLY A 451 -29.22 -4.17 19.86
C GLY A 451 -28.11 -4.10 18.81
N ILE A 452 -28.00 -2.94 18.13
CA ILE A 452 -27.00 -2.73 17.08
C ILE A 452 -25.56 -2.81 17.58
N ARG A 453 -25.33 -2.52 18.87
CA ARG A 453 -23.99 -2.55 19.48
C ARG A 453 -23.44 -3.98 19.60
N GLY A 454 -24.30 -4.98 19.75
CA GLY A 454 -23.89 -6.39 19.82
C GLY A 454 -23.12 -6.84 18.58
N PHE A 455 -23.51 -6.33 17.39
CA PHE A 455 -22.82 -6.61 16.13
C PHE A 455 -21.41 -6.04 16.01
N TYR A 456 -21.01 -5.14 16.91
CA TYR A 456 -19.68 -4.50 16.92
C TYR A 456 -18.83 -4.88 18.14
N GLY A 457 -19.25 -5.89 18.91
CA GLY A 457 -18.46 -6.47 20.00
C GLY A 457 -17.10 -6.98 19.48
N GLY A 458 -15.99 -6.56 20.07
CA GLY A 458 -14.63 -6.96 19.66
C GLY A 458 -14.05 -6.18 18.46
N LEU A 459 -14.70 -5.11 17.99
CA LEU A 459 -14.19 -4.33 16.87
C LEU A 459 -12.81 -3.69 17.18
N THR A 460 -12.64 -3.13 18.39
CA THR A 460 -11.37 -2.50 18.79
C THR A 460 -10.16 -3.43 18.66
N PRO A 461 -10.15 -4.64 19.26
CA PRO A 461 -9.04 -5.56 19.08
C PRO A 461 -8.94 -6.11 17.65
N HIS A 462 -10.04 -6.19 16.89
CA HIS A 462 -9.95 -6.50 15.46
C HIS A 462 -9.12 -5.44 14.71
N LEU A 463 -9.45 -4.15 14.87
CA LEU A 463 -8.75 -3.07 14.17
C LEU A 463 -7.29 -2.92 14.62
N LEU A 464 -7.01 -3.13 15.91
CA LEU A 464 -5.64 -3.14 16.42
C LEU A 464 -4.80 -4.28 15.85
N ARG A 465 -5.44 -5.36 15.43
CA ARG A 465 -4.77 -6.55 14.91
C ARG A 465 -4.52 -6.46 13.40
N THR A 466 -5.44 -5.90 12.63
CA THR A 466 -5.41 -5.97 11.16
C THR A 466 -4.19 -5.28 10.55
N VAL A 467 -3.86 -4.07 11.00
CA VAL A 467 -2.74 -3.29 10.44
C VAL A 467 -1.38 -3.91 10.79
N PRO A 468 -1.08 -4.25 12.07
CA PRO A 468 0.18 -4.93 12.40
C PRO A 468 0.31 -6.29 11.71
N ASN A 469 -0.76 -7.08 11.63
CA ASN A 469 -0.72 -8.37 10.95
C ASN A 469 -0.35 -8.21 9.46
N ALA A 470 -0.92 -7.21 8.77
CA ALA A 470 -0.59 -6.94 7.37
C ALA A 470 0.86 -6.47 7.21
N ALA A 471 1.36 -5.60 8.10
CA ALA A 471 2.74 -5.15 8.09
C ALA A 471 3.73 -6.31 8.30
N ILE A 472 3.47 -7.16 9.31
CA ILE A 472 4.31 -8.33 9.63
C ILE A 472 4.31 -9.33 8.47
N MET A 473 3.14 -9.62 7.89
CA MET A 473 3.04 -10.51 6.75
C MET A 473 3.84 -10.00 5.55
N PHE A 474 3.71 -8.71 5.22
CA PHE A 474 4.45 -8.09 4.11
C PHE A 474 5.96 -8.10 4.36
N LEU A 475 6.40 -7.68 5.54
CA LEU A 475 7.81 -7.66 5.90
C LEU A 475 8.41 -9.08 5.90
N SER A 476 7.68 -10.06 6.41
CA SER A 476 8.10 -11.47 6.37
C SER A 476 8.21 -11.99 4.94
N TYR A 477 7.22 -11.66 4.10
CA TYR A 477 7.23 -12.03 2.69
C TYR A 477 8.45 -11.46 1.94
N GLU A 478 8.71 -10.15 2.09
CA GLU A 478 9.87 -9.49 1.48
C GLU A 478 11.21 -10.03 2.01
N LEU A 479 11.31 -10.34 3.31
CA LEU A 479 12.50 -10.95 3.88
C LEU A 479 12.76 -12.34 3.28
N VAL A 480 11.73 -13.19 3.16
CA VAL A 480 11.87 -14.51 2.55
C VAL A 480 12.31 -14.37 1.08
N LEU A 481 11.71 -13.46 0.32
CA LEU A 481 12.12 -13.20 -1.05
C LEU A 481 13.54 -12.63 -1.15
N TYR A 482 13.95 -11.79 -0.21
CA TYR A 482 15.29 -11.21 -0.20
C TYR A 482 16.35 -12.29 0.02
N TYR A 483 16.17 -13.16 1.01
CA TYR A 483 17.15 -14.21 1.32
C TYR A 483 17.15 -15.36 0.31
N PHE A 484 15.98 -15.84 -0.11
CA PHE A 484 15.89 -17.00 -1.01
C PHE A 484 15.88 -16.63 -2.49
N GLY A 485 15.39 -15.44 -2.85
CA GLY A 485 15.40 -14.95 -4.24
C GLY A 485 16.77 -14.43 -4.70
N THR A 486 17.70 -14.15 -3.78
CA THR A 486 19.11 -13.84 -4.13
C THR A 486 19.96 -15.09 -4.28
N ALA A 487 19.68 -16.15 -3.51
CA ALA A 487 20.39 -17.43 -3.58
C ALA A 487 20.30 -18.10 -4.97
N GLN A 488 19.20 -17.88 -5.70
CA GLN A 488 18.99 -18.49 -7.02
C GLN A 488 19.77 -17.80 -8.17
N LYS A 489 20.50 -16.71 -7.90
CA LYS A 489 21.40 -16.06 -8.88
C LYS A 489 22.85 -16.56 -8.81
N LEU A 490 23.15 -17.49 -7.89
CA LEU A 490 24.50 -18.00 -7.61
C LEU A 490 24.75 -19.43 -8.09
N HIS A 491 23.82 -20.01 -8.87
CA HIS A 491 23.98 -21.33 -9.49
C HIS A 491 23.86 -21.27 -10.99
#